data_AF-A0A1H2VJB4-F1
#
_entry.id   AF-A0A1H2VJB4-F1
#
_cell.length_a   1.000
_cell.length_b   1.000
_cell.length_c   1.000
_cell.angle_alpha   90.00
_cell.angle_beta   90.00
_cell.angle_gamma   90.00
#
_symmetry.space_group_name_H-M   'P 1'
#
loop_
_entity.id
_entity.type
_entity.pdbx_description
1 polymer ?
#
loop_
_entity_poly.entity_id
_entity_poly.type
_entity_poly.pdbx_seq_one_letter_code
_entity_poly.pdbx_strand_id
1 'polypeptide(L)'
;MRIFPHGNVVNFNDSVREMTASELEQLLTTQIEKQSAVVTGHLDMKAEAVYLYGQAEQVRVDEEGGEVIVTSRSEDEPYEARFSFDDLLLSHEMHFDIIVDGEETIRYPVYYVTFAQEGEEITLFFAQKEGVNEPLHYVTEFWAQAGEMGRDATFDTGGCSLPSDFRSRLKNC
;
A
#
# COMPACT_ATOMS: atom_id res chain seq x y z
N MET A 1 -11.10 -7.66 -13.87
CA MET A 1 -9.81 -6.99 -13.62
C MET A 1 -10.06 -5.51 -13.40
N ARG A 2 -10.37 -5.18 -12.14
CA ARG A 2 -10.41 -3.81 -11.66
C ARG A 2 -8.97 -3.28 -11.54
N ILE A 3 -8.80 -2.02 -11.94
CA ILE A 3 -7.55 -1.28 -11.78
C ILE A 3 -7.82 -0.16 -10.78
N PHE A 4 -6.86 0.08 -9.89
CA PHE A 4 -6.90 1.16 -8.92
C PHE A 4 -5.53 1.84 -8.86
N PRO A 5 -5.46 3.10 -8.37
CA PRO A 5 -4.20 3.81 -8.26
C PRO A 5 -3.30 3.22 -7.17
N HIS A 6 -2.02 3.11 -7.50
CA HIS A 6 -0.95 2.84 -6.56
C HIS A 6 0.07 3.98 -6.56
N GLY A 7 0.24 4.62 -5.40
CA GLY A 7 1.25 5.66 -5.20
C GLY A 7 2.58 5.08 -4.73
N ASN A 8 3.67 5.47 -5.38
CA ASN A 8 5.03 5.20 -4.93
C ASN A 8 5.67 6.52 -4.50
N VAL A 9 6.12 6.59 -3.25
CA VAL A 9 6.84 7.74 -2.68
C VAL A 9 8.22 7.29 -2.25
N VAL A 10 9.26 7.91 -2.80
CA VAL A 10 10.65 7.68 -2.39
C VAL A 10 11.32 9.01 -2.09
N ASN A 11 11.60 9.26 -0.81
CA ASN A 11 12.19 10.53 -0.34
C ASN A 11 11.52 11.75 -0.97
N PHE A 12 10.19 11.87 -0.83
CA PHE A 12 9.38 12.96 -1.37
C PHE A 12 9.25 13.04 -2.90
N ASN A 13 9.87 12.12 -3.65
CA ASN A 13 9.58 11.96 -5.08
C ASN A 13 8.43 11.00 -5.24
N ASP A 14 7.43 11.39 -6.00
CA ASP A 14 6.16 10.70 -6.11
C ASP A 14 5.86 10.25 -7.54
N SER A 15 5.27 9.06 -7.68
CA SER A 15 4.71 8.58 -8.93
C SER A 15 3.47 7.71 -8.70
N VAL A 16 2.45 7.88 -9.53
CA VAL A 16 1.22 7.06 -9.46
C VAL A 16 1.20 6.13 -10.67
N ARG A 17 0.88 4.86 -10.45
CA ARG A 17 0.69 3.86 -11.51
C ARG A 17 -0.61 3.09 -11.33
N GLU A 18 -1.01 2.42 -12.40
CA GLU A 18 -2.07 1.41 -12.37
C GLU A 18 -1.61 0.20 -11.56
N MET A 19 -2.52 -0.35 -10.76
CA MET A 19 -2.31 -1.60 -10.02
C MET A 19 -3.55 -2.49 -10.10
N THR A 20 -3.31 -3.79 -10.24
CA THR A 20 -4.31 -4.86 -10.22
C THR A 20 -4.32 -5.60 -8.87
N ALA A 21 -5.37 -6.38 -8.63
CA ALA A 21 -5.51 -7.19 -7.42
C ALA A 21 -4.31 -8.14 -7.21
N SER A 22 -3.88 -8.83 -8.28
CA SER A 22 -2.74 -9.75 -8.24
C SER A 22 -1.41 -9.06 -7.97
N GLU A 23 -1.20 -7.85 -8.51
CA GLU A 23 0.01 -7.08 -8.25
C GLU A 23 0.08 -6.61 -6.80
N LEU A 24 -1.06 -6.21 -6.21
CA LEU A 24 -1.13 -5.83 -4.80
C LEU A 24 -0.85 -7.03 -3.88
N GLU A 25 -1.48 -8.17 -4.14
CA GLU A 25 -1.21 -9.40 -3.37
C GLU A 25 0.27 -9.78 -3.44
N GLN A 26 0.86 -9.77 -4.64
CA GLN A 26 2.26 -10.08 -4.83
C GLN A 26 3.17 -9.10 -4.09
N LEU A 27 2.87 -7.80 -4.14
CA LEU A 27 3.65 -6.76 -3.46
C LEU A 27 3.68 -7.00 -1.94
N LEU A 28 2.50 -7.16 -1.33
CA LEU A 28 2.37 -7.32 0.12
C LEU A 28 2.94 -8.66 0.59
N THR A 29 2.68 -9.74 -0.15
CA THR A 29 3.26 -11.07 0.14
C THR A 29 4.78 -11.03 0.07
N THR A 30 5.34 -10.43 -0.98
CA THR A 30 6.79 -10.28 -1.12
C THR A 30 7.39 -9.50 0.05
N GLN A 31 6.71 -8.48 0.54
CA GLN A 31 7.17 -7.71 1.69
C GLN A 31 7.13 -8.54 2.99
N ILE A 32 6.04 -9.28 3.22
CA ILE A 32 5.91 -10.16 4.38
C ILE A 32 6.98 -11.26 4.38
N GLU A 33 7.30 -11.84 3.21
CA GLU A 33 8.30 -12.90 3.08
C GLU A 33 9.74 -12.41 3.18
N LYS A 34 10.04 -11.19 2.69
CA LYS A 34 11.41 -10.65 2.69
C LYS A 34 11.85 -10.10 4.04
N GLN A 35 10.91 -9.65 4.86
CA GLN A 35 11.20 -9.06 6.16
C GLN A 35 11.06 -10.10 7.28
N SER A 36 11.91 -10.00 8.29
CA SER A 36 11.85 -10.84 9.50
C SER A 36 10.52 -10.68 10.25
N ALA A 37 10.00 -9.46 10.32
CA ALA A 37 8.72 -9.16 10.94
C ALA A 37 8.08 -7.90 10.34
N VAL A 38 6.82 -8.03 9.92
CA VAL A 38 5.98 -6.93 9.43
C VAL A 38 4.83 -6.71 10.41
N VAL A 39 4.77 -5.53 11.02
CA VAL A 39 3.62 -5.11 11.84
C VAL A 39 2.51 -4.63 10.91
N THR A 40 1.27 -5.03 11.22
CA THR A 40 0.08 -4.58 10.50
C THR A 40 -1.04 -4.18 11.45
N GLY A 41 -1.93 -3.37 10.92
CA GLY A 41 -3.01 -2.71 11.63
C GLY A 41 -3.73 -1.77 10.68
N HIS A 42 -4.53 -0.86 11.23
CA HIS A 42 -5.14 0.20 10.46
C HIS A 42 -5.06 1.56 11.15
N LEU A 43 -5.10 2.60 10.32
CA LEU A 43 -5.28 3.98 10.69
C LEU A 43 -6.76 4.34 10.56
N ASP A 44 -7.31 4.92 11.62
CA ASP A 44 -8.60 5.60 11.62
C ASP A 44 -8.33 7.11 11.73
N MET A 45 -8.44 7.78 10.59
CA MET A 45 -8.14 9.22 10.50
C MET A 45 -9.17 10.07 11.22
N LYS A 46 -10.39 9.58 11.38
CA LYS A 46 -11.48 10.31 12.04
C LYS A 46 -11.35 10.23 13.56
N ALA A 47 -10.97 9.07 14.07
CA ALA A 47 -10.71 8.85 15.49
C ALA A 47 -9.30 9.28 15.91
N GLU A 48 -8.44 9.69 14.96
CA GLU A 48 -7.01 9.96 15.17
C GLU A 48 -6.32 8.79 15.90
N ALA A 49 -6.64 7.56 15.48
CA ALA A 49 -6.27 6.34 16.18
C ALA A 49 -5.54 5.35 15.28
N VAL A 50 -4.61 4.61 15.89
CA VAL A 50 -3.90 3.49 15.28
C VAL A 50 -4.31 2.22 16.00
N TYR A 51 -4.84 1.26 15.24
CA TYR A 51 -5.24 -0.04 15.76
C TYR A 51 -4.29 -1.12 15.24
N LEU A 52 -3.79 -1.97 16.14
CA LEU A 52 -2.83 -3.01 15.80
C LEU A 52 -3.53 -4.37 15.69
N TYR A 53 -3.18 -5.11 14.64
CA TYR A 53 -3.59 -6.50 14.47
C TYR A 53 -2.49 -7.48 14.88
N GLY A 54 -1.23 -7.04 14.83
CA GLY A 54 -0.06 -7.82 15.23
C GLY A 54 0.95 -7.95 14.09
N GLN A 55 1.61 -9.09 14.00
CA GLN A 55 2.53 -9.41 12.91
C GLN A 55 1.76 -10.00 11.74
N ALA A 56 1.89 -9.43 10.54
CA ALA A 56 1.32 -9.98 9.32
C ALA A 56 1.97 -11.31 8.97
N GLU A 57 1.15 -12.33 8.70
CA GLU A 57 1.59 -13.66 8.27
C GLU A 57 1.23 -13.91 6.81
N GLN A 58 0.06 -13.42 6.37
CA GLN A 58 -0.43 -13.63 5.02
C GLN A 58 -1.35 -12.48 4.59
N VAL A 59 -1.33 -12.17 3.30
CA VAL A 59 -2.34 -11.36 2.63
C VAL A 59 -2.90 -12.17 1.46
N ARG A 60 -4.21 -12.09 1.26
CA ARG A 60 -4.91 -12.63 0.09
C ARG A 60 -5.83 -11.56 -0.47
N VAL A 61 -5.77 -11.34 -1.78
CA VAL A 61 -6.63 -10.41 -2.53
C VAL A 61 -7.45 -11.24 -3.52
N ASP A 62 -8.68 -11.57 -3.13
CA ASP A 62 -9.60 -12.38 -3.91
C ASP A 62 -10.58 -11.49 -4.71
N GLU A 63 -10.21 -11.13 -5.94
CA GLU A 63 -11.07 -10.32 -6.82
C GLU A 63 -12.37 -11.05 -7.19
N GLU A 64 -12.36 -12.38 -7.34
CA GLU A 64 -13.56 -13.15 -7.70
C GLU A 64 -14.50 -13.33 -6.50
N GLY A 65 -13.94 -13.53 -5.31
CA GLY A 65 -14.66 -13.60 -4.04
C GLY A 65 -15.05 -12.23 -3.48
N GLY A 66 -14.47 -11.14 -3.99
CA GLY A 66 -14.74 -9.77 -3.55
C GLY A 66 -14.14 -9.44 -2.18
N GLU A 67 -13.06 -10.09 -1.76
CA GLU A 67 -12.48 -9.92 -0.41
C GLU A 67 -10.97 -9.64 -0.45
N VAL A 68 -10.51 -8.79 0.47
CA VAL A 68 -9.11 -8.68 0.88
C VAL A 68 -8.99 -9.20 2.30
N ILE A 69 -8.14 -10.20 2.50
CA ILE A 69 -7.96 -10.88 3.78
C ILE A 69 -6.52 -10.67 4.25
N VAL A 70 -6.37 -10.19 5.49
CA VAL A 70 -5.07 -10.08 6.16
C VAL A 70 -5.08 -10.99 7.37
N THR A 71 -4.21 -12.00 7.36
CA THR A 71 -3.97 -12.87 8.50
C THR A 71 -2.77 -12.37 9.27
N SER A 72 -2.95 -12.19 10.57
CA SER A 72 -1.94 -11.66 11.48
C SER A 72 -1.91 -12.43 12.79
N ARG A 73 -0.88 -12.23 13.60
CA ARG A 73 -0.72 -12.87 14.90
C ARG A 73 -0.29 -11.87 15.96
N SER A 74 -0.97 -11.92 17.11
CA SER A 74 -0.62 -11.21 18.33
C SER A 74 -0.65 -12.17 19.51
N GLU A 75 0.40 -12.23 20.32
CA GLU A 75 0.45 -13.08 21.53
C GLU A 75 0.04 -14.56 21.29
N ASP A 76 0.41 -15.13 20.13
CA ASP A 76 0.03 -16.46 19.66
C ASP A 76 -1.46 -16.67 19.30
N GLU A 77 -2.27 -15.62 19.31
CA GLU A 77 -3.64 -15.65 18.79
C GLU A 77 -3.66 -15.17 17.33
N PRO A 78 -4.12 -16.01 16.39
CA PRO A 78 -4.30 -15.58 15.00
C PRO A 78 -5.53 -14.66 14.91
N TYR A 79 -5.39 -13.59 14.13
CA TYR A 79 -6.44 -12.64 13.83
C TYR A 79 -6.56 -12.46 12.31
N GLU A 80 -7.79 -12.54 11.80
CA GLU A 80 -8.11 -12.27 10.40
C GLU A 80 -8.91 -10.97 10.28
N ALA A 81 -8.36 -10.00 9.56
CA ALA A 81 -9.09 -8.83 9.11
C ALA A 81 -9.60 -9.05 7.68
N ARG A 82 -10.87 -8.71 7.42
CA ARG A 82 -11.51 -8.88 6.12
C ARG A 82 -12.09 -7.56 5.65
N PHE A 83 -11.81 -7.22 4.40
CA PHE A 83 -12.26 -6.01 3.74
C PHE A 83 -12.90 -6.37 2.41
N SER A 84 -13.91 -5.61 1.99
CA SER A 84 -14.47 -5.75 0.66
C SER A 84 -13.45 -5.30 -0.37
N PHE A 85 -13.21 -6.13 -1.38
CA PHE A 85 -12.38 -5.73 -2.51
C PHE A 85 -13.02 -4.56 -3.25
N ASP A 86 -14.34 -4.49 -3.38
CA ASP A 86 -15.03 -3.38 -4.07
C ASP A 86 -14.77 -2.02 -3.39
N ASP A 87 -14.57 -2.04 -2.07
CA ASP A 87 -14.28 -0.84 -1.27
C ASP A 87 -12.81 -0.39 -1.38
N LEU A 88 -11.92 -1.19 -1.97
CA LEU A 88 -10.51 -0.82 -2.18
C LEU A 88 -10.39 0.44 -3.04
N LEU A 89 -9.88 1.52 -2.48
CA LEU A 89 -9.75 2.80 -3.18
C LEU A 89 -8.38 2.95 -3.84
N LEU A 90 -7.33 2.73 -3.06
CA LEU A 90 -5.95 2.93 -3.50
C LEU A 90 -4.96 2.20 -2.59
N SER A 91 -3.72 2.08 -3.05
CA SER A 91 -2.60 1.61 -2.22
C SER A 91 -1.39 2.52 -2.36
N HIS A 92 -0.47 2.46 -1.39
CA HIS A 92 0.80 3.16 -1.45
C HIS A 92 1.96 2.28 -1.04
N GLU A 93 3.12 2.57 -1.59
CA GLU A 93 4.41 2.21 -1.01
C GLU A 93 5.22 3.48 -0.75
N MET A 94 5.61 3.67 0.51
CA MET A 94 6.37 4.82 0.96
C MET A 94 7.73 4.38 1.47
N HIS A 95 8.78 4.97 0.92
CA HIS A 95 10.17 4.71 1.28
C HIS A 95 10.84 6.03 1.67
N PHE A 96 11.16 6.18 2.94
CA PHE A 96 11.97 7.30 3.39
C PHE A 96 13.29 6.80 3.97
N ASP A 97 14.35 7.53 3.66
CA ASP A 97 15.65 7.35 4.27
C ASP A 97 15.60 8.01 5.66
N ILE A 98 15.79 7.21 6.70
CA ILE A 98 15.76 7.64 8.10
C ILE A 98 17.14 7.44 8.72
N ILE A 99 17.49 8.36 9.62
CA ILE A 99 18.76 8.30 10.36
C ILE A 99 18.49 7.64 11.70
N VAL A 100 19.02 6.43 11.89
CA VAL A 100 18.91 5.66 13.13
C VAL A 100 20.17 5.91 13.95
N ASP A 101 19.96 6.29 15.22
CA ASP A 101 21.00 6.55 16.22
C ASP A 101 22.11 7.53 15.77
N GLY A 102 21.81 8.40 14.80
CA GLY A 102 22.71 9.44 14.31
C GLY A 102 23.86 8.97 13.42
N GLU A 103 23.96 7.68 13.12
CA GLU A 103 25.11 7.09 12.42
C GLU A 103 24.72 6.26 11.20
N GLU A 104 23.58 5.57 11.22
CA GLU A 104 23.14 4.69 10.13
C GLU A 104 21.94 5.28 9.39
N THR A 105 22.02 5.37 8.07
CA THR A 105 20.86 5.71 7.22
C THR A 105 20.26 4.43 6.66
N ILE A 106 19.01 4.16 7.00
CA ILE A 106 18.27 3.01 6.46
C ILE A 106 17.09 3.50 5.62
N ARG A 107 16.76 2.74 4.58
CA ARG A 107 15.54 2.97 3.80
C ARG A 107 14.40 2.19 4.44
N TYR A 108 13.45 2.90 5.03
CA TYR A 108 12.35 2.30 5.76
C TYR A 108 11.08 2.27 4.91
N PRO A 109 10.57 1.08 4.52
CA PRO A 109 9.35 0.95 3.74
C PRO A 109 8.10 0.86 4.63
N VAL A 110 7.04 1.59 4.26
CA VAL A 110 5.69 1.38 4.77
C VAL A 110 4.71 1.29 3.61
N TYR A 111 3.87 0.26 3.62
CA TYR A 111 2.84 0.04 2.62
C TYR A 111 1.47 0.36 3.19
N TYR A 112 0.62 1.00 2.41
CA TYR A 112 -0.73 1.38 2.80
C TYR A 112 -1.76 0.82 1.82
N VAL A 113 -2.95 0.48 2.32
CA VAL A 113 -4.08 0.05 1.50
C VAL A 113 -5.35 0.68 2.07
N THR A 114 -6.01 1.53 1.28
CA THR A 114 -7.16 2.33 1.75
C THR A 114 -8.47 1.77 1.21
N PHE A 115 -9.46 1.63 2.08
CA PHE A 115 -10.80 1.13 1.77
C PHE A 115 -11.87 2.14 2.18
N ALA A 116 -12.94 2.23 1.41
CA ALA A 116 -14.16 2.97 1.77
C ALA A 116 -15.11 2.06 2.57
N GLN A 117 -15.09 2.11 3.89
CA GLN A 117 -15.93 1.28 4.76
C GLN A 117 -17.01 2.11 5.46
N GLU A 118 -18.28 1.75 5.25
CA GLU A 118 -19.45 2.38 5.91
C GLU A 118 -19.53 3.92 5.79
N GLY A 119 -18.98 4.48 4.72
CA GLY A 119 -18.92 5.94 4.50
C GLY A 119 -17.75 6.64 5.18
N GLU A 120 -16.83 5.86 5.76
CA GLU A 120 -15.54 6.30 6.28
C GLU A 120 -14.40 5.61 5.52
N GLU A 121 -13.17 6.04 5.77
CA GLU A 121 -11.99 5.42 5.17
C GLU A 121 -11.15 4.72 6.23
N ILE A 122 -10.83 3.46 5.95
CA ILE A 122 -9.89 2.68 6.75
C ILE A 122 -8.64 2.44 5.93
N THR A 123 -7.49 2.79 6.49
CA THR A 123 -6.19 2.59 5.84
C THR A 123 -5.41 1.52 6.57
N LEU A 124 -5.28 0.34 5.95
CA LEU A 124 -4.35 -0.68 6.43
C LEU A 124 -2.92 -0.21 6.24
N PHE A 125 -2.04 -0.61 7.16
CA PHE A 125 -0.60 -0.41 7.01
C PHE A 125 0.19 -1.73 7.18
N PHE A 126 1.36 -1.78 6.54
CA PHE A 126 2.34 -2.85 6.69
C PHE A 126 3.72 -2.21 6.82
N ALA A 127 4.32 -2.33 8.01
CA ALA A 127 5.58 -1.68 8.35
C ALA A 127 6.59 -2.68 8.91
N GLN A 128 7.86 -2.54 8.55
CA GLN A 128 8.90 -3.41 9.11
C GLN A 128 9.05 -3.15 10.61
N LYS A 129 9.03 -4.21 11.43
CA LYS A 129 9.17 -4.09 12.89
C LYS A 129 10.59 -3.74 13.31
N GLU A 130 11.57 -4.31 12.61
CA GLU A 130 12.98 -4.23 12.94
C GLU A 130 13.68 -3.06 12.22
N GLY A 131 14.86 -2.67 12.72
CA GLY A 131 15.66 -1.59 12.15
C GLY A 131 15.29 -0.19 12.68
N VAL A 132 14.17 -0.03 13.37
CA VAL A 132 13.75 1.24 13.97
C VAL A 132 13.20 1.06 15.39
N ASN A 133 13.37 2.08 16.22
CA ASN A 133 12.89 2.05 17.61
C ASN A 133 11.36 2.16 17.72
N GLU A 134 10.73 2.96 16.85
CA GLU A 134 9.30 3.29 16.93
C GLU A 134 8.62 3.14 15.56
N PRO A 135 8.37 1.89 15.06
CA PRO A 135 7.76 1.64 13.75
C PRO A 135 6.46 2.42 13.51
N LEU A 136 5.62 2.53 14.54
CA LEU A 136 4.31 3.17 14.44
C LEU A 136 4.41 4.69 14.30
N HIS A 137 5.44 5.31 14.86
CA HIS A 137 5.71 6.74 14.67
C HIS A 137 5.90 7.01 13.18
N TYR A 138 6.76 6.22 12.53
CA TYR A 138 7.03 6.34 11.09
C TYR A 138 5.80 6.06 10.23
N VAL A 139 4.95 5.08 10.61
CA VAL A 139 3.67 4.85 9.92
C VAL A 139 2.82 6.11 9.93
N THR A 140 2.61 6.72 11.10
CA THR A 140 1.77 7.93 11.19
C THR A 140 2.39 9.13 10.48
N GLU A 141 3.71 9.33 10.60
CA GLU A 141 4.38 10.46 9.94
C GLU A 141 4.42 10.33 8.43
N PHE A 142 4.70 9.14 7.89
CA PHE A 142 4.75 8.94 6.44
C PHE A 142 3.36 9.15 5.82
N TRP A 143 2.33 8.65 6.48
CA TRP A 143 0.95 8.90 6.08
C TRP A 143 0.61 10.40 6.08
N ALA A 144 0.99 11.14 7.12
CA ALA A 144 0.75 12.58 7.18
C ALA A 144 1.44 13.36 6.05
N GLN A 145 2.56 12.85 5.53
CA GLN A 145 3.32 13.51 4.46
C GLN A 145 2.77 13.22 3.06
N ALA A 146 2.29 12.00 2.81
CA ALA A 146 1.96 11.58 1.43
C ALA A 146 0.76 10.62 1.32
N GLY A 147 -0.03 10.42 2.38
CA GLY A 147 -1.18 9.52 2.40
C GLY A 147 -2.29 9.90 1.42
N GLU A 148 -2.36 11.18 1.04
CA GLU A 148 -3.34 11.67 0.07
C GLU A 148 -2.89 11.50 -1.39
N MET A 149 -1.68 11.02 -1.63
CA MET A 149 -1.13 10.86 -2.97
C MET A 149 -1.94 9.85 -3.79
N GLY A 150 -2.21 10.16 -5.06
CA GLY A 150 -2.90 9.25 -5.97
C GLY A 150 -4.43 9.19 -5.79
N ARG A 151 -5.00 9.91 -4.81
CA ARG A 151 -6.46 10.05 -4.63
C ARG A 151 -7.15 10.74 -5.80
N ASP A 152 -6.48 11.74 -6.40
CA ASP A 152 -7.00 12.46 -7.56
C ASP A 152 -6.68 11.76 -8.89
N ALA A 153 -6.00 10.61 -8.86
CA ALA A 153 -5.64 9.87 -10.06
C ALA A 153 -6.77 8.93 -10.49
N THR A 154 -7.45 9.29 -11.57
CA THR A 154 -8.43 8.43 -12.23
C THR A 154 -7.79 7.78 -13.45
N PHE A 155 -7.74 6.45 -13.45
CA PHE A 155 -7.34 5.67 -14.62
C PHE A 155 -8.57 5.35 -15.46
N ASP A 156 -8.85 6.18 -16.46
CA ASP A 156 -9.81 5.83 -17.50
C ASP A 156 -9.22 4.68 -18.33
N THR A 157 -10.00 3.61 -18.52
CA THR A 157 -9.63 2.42 -19.32
C THR A 157 -9.34 2.68 -20.81
N GLY A 158 -9.23 3.95 -21.21
CA GLY A 158 -8.75 4.40 -22.51
C GLY A 158 -7.23 4.59 -22.50
N GLY A 159 -6.48 3.51 -22.33
CA GLY A 159 -5.02 3.54 -22.44
C GLY A 159 -4.58 4.19 -23.75
N CYS A 160 -3.40 4.84 -23.73
CA CYS A 160 -2.70 5.35 -24.90
C CYS A 160 -2.56 4.25 -25.97
N SER A 161 -3.58 4.12 -26.81
CA SER A 161 -3.53 3.31 -28.01
C SER A 161 -2.64 4.08 -28.97
N LEU A 162 -1.52 3.46 -29.37
CA LEU A 162 -0.78 3.92 -30.53
C LEU A 162 -1.80 4.10 -31.65
N PRO A 163 -1.96 5.32 -32.19
CA PRO A 163 -2.86 5.55 -33.30
C PRO A 163 -2.59 4.50 -34.37
N SER A 164 -3.63 3.95 -34.99
CA SER A 164 -3.48 2.89 -35.99
C SER A 164 -2.57 3.28 -37.17
N ASP A 165 -2.29 4.58 -37.34
CA ASP A 165 -1.39 5.18 -38.31
C ASP A 165 0.04 5.48 -37.78
N PHE A 166 0.39 5.12 -36.54
CA PHE A 166 1.72 5.39 -35.98
C PHE A 166 2.85 4.80 -36.86
N ARG A 167 2.65 3.58 -37.38
CA ARG A 167 3.61 2.94 -38.29
C ARG A 167 3.77 3.63 -39.64
N SER A 168 2.75 4.32 -40.15
CA SER A 168 2.86 5.05 -41.43
C SER A 168 3.59 6.38 -41.26
N ARG A 169 3.52 7.01 -40.07
CA ARG A 169 4.24 8.25 -39.75
C ARG A 169 5.75 8.07 -39.59
N LEU A 170 6.21 6.88 -39.19
CA LEU A 170 7.64 6.56 -39.08
C LEU A 170 8.37 6.38 -40.41
N LYS A 171 7.64 6.20 -41.53
CA LYS A 171 8.23 5.96 -42.86
C LYS A 171 8.63 7.23 -43.61
N ASN A 172 8.38 8.42 -43.05
CA ASN A 172 8.67 9.71 -43.67
C ASN A 172 9.75 10.51 -42.92
N CYS A 173 10.62 9.86 -42.14
CA CYS A 173 11.86 10.43 -41.63
C CYS A 173 13.05 9.87 -42.40
#